data_AF-A0A2M6YKH8-F1
#
_entry.id   AF-A0A2M6YKH8-F1
#
_cell.length_a   1.000
_cell.length_b   1.000
_cell.length_c   1.000
_cell.angle_alpha   90.00
_cell.angle_beta   90.00
_cell.angle_gamma   90.00
#
_symmetry.space_group_name_H-M   'P 1'
#
loop_
_entity.id
_entity.type
_entity.pdbx_description
1 polymer ?
#
loop_
_entity_poly.entity_id
_entity_poly.type
_entity_poly.pdbx_seq_one_letter_code
_entity_poly.pdbx_strand_id
1 'polypeptide(L)'
;MNDKPRKTAQDFTALVDAVRRVHDECAAAVNRTVNTTLTLRNWVIGFYIVEYEMRGTDRAKYGEGVITALADALVIRGIPRCDRRELYRYRLFHLAYPQIVEALSPLLPLDSEIVRAASGQSSSVKDGPDTPFPIVESVPPQLTLSGRKLVESLSFTHFVELIEIEDPLKRAFYEIECIRGNWSVRALKRQIATLYYERSGLSMDKEKLADMAHSDRPSYYYPVHPVHPCQFPCLKIGNEHGYTGWTG
;
A
#
# COMPACT_ATOMS: atom_id res chain seq x y z
N MET A 1 28.33 33.03 -45.22
CA MET A 1 26.95 32.55 -45.00
C MET A 1 26.89 31.89 -43.64
N ASN A 2 26.21 32.51 -42.67
CA ASN A 2 25.96 31.92 -41.35
C ASN A 2 24.74 31.01 -41.45
N ASP A 3 24.94 29.69 -41.34
CA ASP A 3 23.85 28.75 -41.10
C ASP A 3 23.66 28.62 -39.57
N LYS A 4 22.70 29.37 -39.03
CA LYS A 4 22.29 29.25 -37.63
C LYS A 4 21.36 28.04 -37.54
N PRO A 5 21.58 27.07 -36.63
CA PRO A 5 20.70 25.92 -36.50
C PRO A 5 19.29 26.38 -36.13
N ARG A 6 18.30 25.93 -36.91
CA ARG A 6 16.87 26.13 -36.67
C ARG A 6 16.56 25.76 -35.21
N LYS A 7 15.98 26.71 -34.46
CA LYS A 7 15.26 26.42 -33.20
C LYS A 7 14.40 25.18 -33.43
N THR A 8 14.60 24.13 -32.64
CA THR A 8 13.81 22.90 -32.62
C THR A 8 12.35 23.30 -32.43
N ALA A 9 11.61 23.36 -33.53
CA ALA A 9 10.24 23.84 -33.54
C ALA A 9 9.38 22.80 -32.82
N GLN A 10 8.54 23.24 -31.90
CA GLN A 10 7.43 22.46 -31.38
C GLN A 10 6.54 22.06 -32.56
N ASP A 11 6.77 20.87 -33.14
CA ASP A 11 5.88 20.29 -34.12
C ASP A 11 4.72 19.56 -33.43
N PHE A 12 3.72 19.17 -34.21
CA PHE A 12 2.52 18.52 -33.67
C PHE A 12 2.85 17.20 -32.94
N THR A 13 3.85 16.45 -33.42
CA THR A 13 4.31 15.22 -32.77
C THR A 13 4.90 15.50 -31.38
N ALA A 14 5.75 16.53 -31.27
CA ALA A 14 6.31 16.96 -30.00
C ALA A 14 5.22 17.43 -29.02
N LEU A 15 4.15 18.06 -29.52
CA LEU A 15 2.98 18.40 -28.71
C LEU A 15 2.24 17.15 -28.21
N VAL A 16 1.97 16.17 -29.08
CA VAL A 16 1.31 14.91 -28.69
C VAL A 16 2.13 14.17 -27.62
N ASP A 17 3.45 14.08 -27.80
CA ASP A 17 4.35 13.47 -26.81
C ASP A 17 4.42 14.24 -25.50
N ALA A 18 4.35 15.57 -25.54
CA ALA A 18 4.28 16.39 -24.33
C ALA A 18 2.96 16.14 -23.56
N VAL A 19 1.82 16.13 -24.25
CA VAL A 19 0.50 15.86 -23.62
C VAL A 19 0.45 14.45 -23.04
N ARG A 20 0.92 13.44 -23.77
CA ARG A 20 0.99 12.05 -23.27
C ARG A 20 1.84 11.95 -22.01
N ARG A 21 3.04 12.55 -21.99
CA ARG A 21 3.90 12.56 -20.80
C ARG A 21 3.23 13.20 -19.60
N VAL A 22 2.59 14.36 -19.77
CA VAL A 22 1.86 15.03 -18.68
C VAL A 22 0.72 14.15 -18.17
N HIS A 23 -0.03 13.48 -19.05
CA HIS A 23 -1.08 12.54 -18.64
C HIS A 23 -0.51 11.38 -17.81
N ASP A 24 0.55 10.73 -18.30
CA ASP A 24 1.18 9.58 -17.64
C ASP A 24 1.78 9.97 -16.28
N GLU A 25 2.44 11.14 -16.20
CA GLU A 25 3.01 11.68 -14.97
C GLU A 25 1.93 11.99 -13.92
N CYS A 26 0.83 12.63 -14.33
CA CYS A 26 -0.30 12.92 -13.45
C CYS A 26 -0.98 11.63 -12.97
N ALA A 27 -1.23 10.67 -13.87
CA ALA A 27 -1.79 9.39 -13.51
C ALA A 27 -0.88 8.63 -12.53
N ALA A 28 0.43 8.60 -12.77
CA ALA A 28 1.40 7.99 -11.86
C ALA A 28 1.42 8.70 -10.50
N ALA A 29 1.35 10.04 -10.45
CA ALA A 29 1.30 10.79 -9.21
C ALA A 29 0.05 10.47 -8.37
N VAL A 30 -1.13 10.47 -9.00
CA VAL A 30 -2.39 10.10 -8.33
C VAL A 30 -2.32 8.67 -7.79
N ASN A 31 -1.86 7.71 -8.60
CA ASN A 31 -1.75 6.32 -8.19
C ASN A 31 -0.79 6.13 -7.01
N ARG A 32 0.35 6.84 -6.99
CA ARG A 32 1.28 6.81 -5.84
C ARG A 32 0.63 7.32 -4.57
N THR A 33 -0.06 8.45 -4.62
CA THR A 33 -0.74 9.03 -3.45
C THR A 33 -1.84 8.11 -2.93
N VAL A 34 -2.67 7.57 -3.82
CA VAL A 34 -3.74 6.63 -3.45
C VAL A 34 -3.15 5.37 -2.80
N ASN A 35 -2.13 4.76 -3.41
CA ASN A 35 -1.50 3.56 -2.88
C ASN A 35 -0.87 3.80 -1.50
N THR A 36 -0.13 4.89 -1.35
CA THR A 36 0.50 5.28 -0.08
C THR A 36 -0.55 5.47 1.01
N THR A 37 -1.59 6.26 0.72
CA THR A 37 -2.66 6.58 1.66
C THR A 37 -3.43 5.32 2.08
N LEU A 38 -3.81 4.47 1.12
CA LEU A 38 -4.52 3.22 1.42
C LEU A 38 -3.66 2.25 2.24
N THR A 39 -2.38 2.14 1.91
CA THR A 39 -1.45 1.25 2.62
C THR A 39 -1.28 1.67 4.07
N LEU A 40 -1.04 2.97 4.31
CA LEU A 40 -0.93 3.51 5.66
C LEU A 40 -2.25 3.44 6.42
N ARG A 41 -3.39 3.77 5.79
CA ARG A 41 -4.73 3.60 6.40
C ARG A 41 -4.95 2.16 6.87
N ASN A 42 -4.58 1.19 6.05
CA ASN A 42 -4.71 -0.23 6.37
C ASN A 42 -3.78 -0.62 7.53
N TRP A 43 -2.55 -0.13 7.54
CA TRP A 43 -1.62 -0.32 8.66
C TRP A 43 -2.18 0.26 9.97
N VAL A 44 -2.69 1.50 9.93
CA VAL A 44 -3.26 2.18 11.10
C VAL A 44 -4.46 1.42 11.65
N ILE A 45 -5.33 0.87 10.81
CA ILE A 45 -6.43 0.02 11.29
C ILE A 45 -5.92 -1.23 11.97
N GLY A 46 -4.86 -1.85 11.44
CA GLY A 46 -4.17 -2.95 12.10
C GLY A 46 -3.68 -2.58 13.50
N PHE A 47 -3.05 -1.41 13.63
CA PHE A 47 -2.63 -0.85 14.91
C PHE A 47 -3.82 -0.69 15.88
N TYR A 48 -4.93 -0.11 15.42
CA TYR A 48 -6.14 0.06 16.23
C TYR A 48 -6.72 -1.27 16.74
N ILE A 49 -6.71 -2.30 15.90
CA ILE A 49 -7.16 -3.64 16.28
C ILE A 49 -6.27 -4.19 17.40
N VAL A 50 -4.94 -4.10 17.24
CA VAL A 50 -3.99 -4.64 18.22
C VAL A 50 -4.05 -3.87 19.54
N GLU A 51 -4.15 -2.53 19.52
CA GLU A 51 -4.33 -1.74 20.74
C GLU A 51 -5.62 -2.10 21.48
N TYR A 52 -6.73 -2.29 20.75
CA TYR A 52 -7.99 -2.70 21.36
C TYR A 52 -7.94 -4.13 21.93
N GLU A 53 -7.25 -5.05 21.25
CA GLU A 53 -7.03 -6.42 21.77
C GLU A 53 -6.22 -6.42 23.07
N MET A 54 -5.25 -5.51 23.20
CA MET A 54 -4.37 -5.41 24.37
C MET A 54 -4.99 -4.64 25.54
N ARG A 55 -5.71 -3.54 25.28
CA ARG A 55 -6.13 -2.55 26.28
C ARG A 55 -7.63 -2.20 26.24
N GLY A 56 -8.43 -2.89 25.43
CA GLY A 56 -9.86 -2.63 25.30
C GLY A 56 -10.61 -2.91 26.61
N THR A 57 -11.29 -1.89 27.14
CA THR A 57 -12.00 -1.97 28.43
C THR A 57 -13.15 -2.99 28.42
N ASP A 58 -13.79 -3.16 27.27
CA ASP A 58 -14.88 -4.10 27.03
C ASP A 58 -14.47 -5.27 26.13
N ARG A 59 -13.16 -5.47 25.88
CA ARG A 59 -12.64 -6.60 25.07
C ARG A 59 -13.13 -7.95 25.59
N ALA A 60 -13.31 -8.09 26.91
CA ALA A 60 -13.84 -9.30 27.53
C ALA A 60 -15.26 -9.68 27.04
N LYS A 61 -16.06 -8.71 26.59
CA LYS A 61 -17.40 -8.92 26.02
C LYS A 61 -17.37 -9.63 24.67
N TYR A 62 -16.31 -9.39 23.89
CA TYR A 62 -16.15 -9.91 22.53
C TYR A 62 -15.21 -11.12 22.47
N GLY A 63 -14.34 -11.29 23.47
CA GLY A 63 -13.43 -12.43 23.60
C GLY A 63 -12.46 -12.53 22.42
N GLU A 64 -12.40 -13.70 21.79
CA GLU A 64 -11.62 -13.95 20.57
C GLU A 64 -12.34 -13.45 19.29
N GLY A 65 -13.62 -13.07 19.40
CA GLY A 65 -14.48 -12.66 18.28
C GLY A 65 -14.40 -11.18 17.89
N VAL A 66 -13.41 -10.42 18.38
CA VAL A 66 -13.28 -8.97 18.16
C VAL A 66 -13.33 -8.61 16.68
N ILE A 67 -12.54 -9.30 15.84
CA ILE A 67 -12.45 -8.99 14.42
C ILE A 67 -13.76 -9.27 13.69
N THR A 68 -14.48 -10.33 14.07
CA THR A 68 -15.80 -10.64 13.49
C THR A 68 -16.81 -9.55 13.84
N ALA A 69 -16.92 -9.19 15.13
CA ALA A 69 -17.83 -8.14 15.57
C ALA A 69 -17.49 -6.77 14.95
N LEU A 70 -16.20 -6.46 14.80
CA LEU A 70 -15.72 -5.25 14.14
C LEU A 70 -16.09 -5.23 12.66
N ALA A 71 -15.91 -6.35 11.95
CA ALA A 71 -16.29 -6.46 10.55
C ALA A 71 -17.79 -6.19 10.36
N ASP A 72 -18.64 -6.85 11.15
CA ASP A 72 -20.09 -6.67 11.08
C ASP A 72 -20.49 -5.21 11.34
N ALA A 73 -19.89 -4.60 12.37
CA ALA A 73 -20.16 -3.20 12.73
C ALA A 73 -19.71 -2.18 11.66
N LEU A 74 -18.61 -2.45 10.95
CA LEU A 74 -18.08 -1.60 9.89
C LEU A 74 -18.84 -1.76 8.58
N VAL A 75 -19.28 -2.98 8.27
CA VAL A 75 -20.14 -3.27 7.10
C VAL A 75 -21.47 -2.54 7.24
N ILE A 76 -22.10 -2.57 8.41
CA ILE A 76 -23.34 -1.80 8.68
C ILE A 76 -23.13 -0.30 8.48
N ARG A 77 -21.93 0.21 8.79
CA ARG A 77 -21.56 1.63 8.60
C ARG A 77 -21.14 1.97 7.17
N GLY A 78 -21.21 1.02 6.23
CA GLY A 78 -20.87 1.24 4.83
C GLY A 78 -19.38 1.48 4.57
N ILE A 79 -18.51 1.07 5.49
CA ILE A 79 -17.05 1.24 5.32
C ILE A 79 -16.53 0.12 4.39
N PRO A 80 -16.01 0.47 3.20
CA PRO A 80 -15.55 -0.54 2.25
C PRO A 80 -14.25 -1.19 2.72
N ARG A 81 -13.97 -2.41 2.23
CA ARG A 81 -12.71 -3.15 2.46
C ARG A 81 -12.41 -3.36 3.95
N CYS A 82 -13.45 -3.65 4.73
CA CYS A 82 -13.40 -3.93 6.17
C CYS A 82 -14.12 -5.22 6.53
N ASP A 83 -14.19 -6.17 5.60
CA ASP A 83 -14.63 -7.53 5.92
C ASP A 83 -13.61 -8.23 6.82
N ARG A 84 -14.04 -9.32 7.45
CA ARG A 84 -13.26 -10.08 8.41
C ARG A 84 -11.86 -10.42 7.89
N ARG A 85 -11.73 -10.86 6.63
CA ARG A 85 -10.44 -11.28 6.05
C ARG A 85 -9.48 -10.11 5.92
N GLU A 86 -9.96 -8.97 5.44
CA GLU A 86 -9.14 -7.76 5.31
C GLU A 86 -8.71 -7.23 6.68
N LEU A 87 -9.58 -7.24 7.69
CA LEU A 87 -9.20 -6.83 9.05
C LEU A 87 -8.12 -7.73 9.66
N TYR A 88 -8.19 -9.06 9.45
CA TYR A 88 -7.10 -9.97 9.83
C TYR A 88 -5.78 -9.61 9.13
N ARG A 89 -5.82 -9.28 7.83
CA ARG A 89 -4.63 -8.84 7.08
C ARG A 89 -4.06 -7.54 7.60
N TYR A 90 -4.91 -6.56 7.93
CA TYR A 90 -4.47 -5.29 8.52
C TYR A 90 -3.76 -5.51 9.85
N ARG A 91 -4.33 -6.34 10.72
CA ARG A 91 -3.71 -6.74 11.98
C ARG A 91 -2.34 -7.38 11.78
N LEU A 92 -2.23 -8.38 10.91
CA LEU A 92 -0.95 -9.04 10.61
C LEU A 92 0.05 -8.06 9.99
N PHE A 93 -0.41 -7.18 9.10
CA PHE A 93 0.42 -6.18 8.45
C PHE A 93 1.05 -5.20 9.45
N HIS A 94 0.27 -4.74 10.43
CA HIS A 94 0.80 -3.90 11.49
C HIS A 94 1.88 -4.62 12.31
N LEU A 95 1.63 -5.86 12.72
CA LEU A 95 2.56 -6.66 13.51
C LEU A 95 3.86 -6.97 12.75
N ALA A 96 3.76 -7.22 11.44
CA ALA A 96 4.91 -7.58 10.60
C ALA A 96 5.79 -6.37 10.23
N TYR A 97 5.22 -5.16 10.19
CA TYR A 97 5.92 -3.95 9.75
C TYR A 97 5.81 -2.79 10.76
N PRO A 98 6.30 -2.95 12.01
CA PRO A 98 6.23 -1.88 13.03
C PRO A 98 6.94 -0.59 12.59
N GLN A 99 7.99 -0.69 11.77
CA GLN A 99 8.78 0.45 11.28
C GLN A 99 8.01 1.42 10.38
N ILE A 100 6.81 1.06 9.89
CA ILE A 100 5.95 1.95 9.09
C ILE A 100 5.46 3.16 9.90
N VAL A 101 5.52 3.10 11.23
CA VAL A 101 5.17 4.23 12.10
C VAL A 101 5.90 5.54 11.74
N GLU A 102 7.15 5.44 11.28
CA GLU A 102 7.98 6.57 10.83
C GLU A 102 7.39 7.30 9.61
N ALA A 103 6.58 6.60 8.81
CA ALA A 103 5.98 7.11 7.58
C ALA A 103 4.65 7.84 7.83
N LEU A 104 4.03 7.69 9.00
CA LEU A 104 2.68 8.22 9.29
C LEU A 104 2.66 9.74 9.29
N SER A 105 3.56 10.37 10.05
CA SER A 105 3.57 11.83 10.24
C SER A 105 3.79 12.64 8.95
N PRO A 106 4.71 12.26 8.03
CA PRO A 106 4.90 13.02 6.79
C PRO A 106 3.90 12.68 5.67
N LEU A 107 3.30 11.48 5.65
CA LEU A 107 2.53 11.00 4.50
C LEU A 107 1.02 10.85 4.74
N LEU A 108 0.57 10.96 5.99
CA LEU A 108 -0.85 10.98 6.33
C LEU A 108 -1.10 12.00 7.43
N PRO A 109 -1.62 13.20 7.08
CA PRO A 109 -2.03 14.19 8.06
C PRO A 109 -3.34 13.72 8.71
N LEU A 110 -3.24 12.68 9.54
CA LEU A 110 -4.33 12.23 10.40
C LEU A 110 -4.24 13.01 11.71
N ASP A 111 -5.21 13.89 11.96
CA ASP A 111 -5.43 14.53 13.26
C ASP A 111 -6.09 13.54 14.23
N SER A 112 -5.42 12.43 14.50
CA SER A 112 -5.89 11.41 15.44
C SER A 112 -4.91 11.30 16.60
N GLU A 113 -5.42 11.43 17.82
CA GLU A 113 -4.63 11.34 19.06
C GLU A 113 -3.80 10.05 19.14
N ILE A 114 -4.32 8.99 18.54
CA ILE A 114 -3.74 7.67 18.56
C ILE A 114 -2.58 7.55 17.55
N VAL A 115 -2.67 8.24 16.40
CA VAL A 115 -1.54 8.35 15.45
C VAL A 115 -0.42 9.19 16.05
N ARG A 116 -0.75 10.22 16.85
CA ARG A 116 0.23 11.01 17.61
C ARG A 116 0.91 10.19 18.71
N ALA A 117 0.14 9.33 19.39
CA ALA A 117 0.66 8.39 20.39
C ALA A 117 1.60 7.35 19.76
N ALA A 118 1.23 6.78 18.61
CA ALA A 118 2.07 5.85 17.87
C ALA A 118 3.35 6.52 17.32
N SER A 119 3.26 7.77 16.85
CA SER A 119 4.39 8.52 16.26
C SER A 119 5.38 9.11 17.29
N GLY A 120 5.23 8.79 18.58
CA GLY A 120 6.19 9.18 19.63
C GLY A 120 6.21 10.66 20.00
N GLN A 121 5.25 11.48 19.57
CA GLN A 121 5.22 12.92 19.89
C GLN A 121 4.57 13.27 21.23
N SER A 122 4.13 12.30 22.02
CA SER A 122 3.67 12.59 23.39
C SER A 122 4.86 12.54 24.36
N SER A 123 5.47 13.70 24.58
CA SER A 123 6.31 13.92 25.76
C SER A 123 5.43 13.86 27.02
N SER A 124 6.01 13.35 28.11
CA SER A 124 5.48 13.22 29.49
C SER A 124 4.34 12.21 29.70
N VAL A 125 4.68 10.96 30.04
CA VAL A 125 4.71 10.43 31.43
C VAL A 125 5.72 9.28 31.49
N LYS A 126 6.72 9.40 32.37
CA LYS A 126 7.55 8.28 32.84
C LYS A 126 6.74 7.55 33.90
N ASP A 127 6.44 6.26 33.70
CA ASP A 127 6.39 5.19 34.72
C ASP A 127 5.58 3.97 34.21
N GLY A 128 6.31 2.93 33.78
CA GLY A 128 5.90 1.51 33.78
C GLY A 128 5.15 0.93 32.56
N PRO A 129 5.10 -0.41 32.46
CA PRO A 129 6.22 -1.35 32.30
C PRO A 129 6.40 -1.73 30.82
N ASP A 130 7.57 -2.30 30.50
CA ASP A 130 7.96 -2.87 29.21
C ASP A 130 6.76 -3.33 28.35
N THR A 131 6.51 -2.64 27.24
CA THR A 131 5.71 -3.20 26.15
C THR A 131 6.51 -4.40 25.61
N PRO A 132 6.05 -5.65 25.79
CA PRO A 132 6.72 -6.79 25.23
C PRO A 132 6.34 -6.80 23.75
N PHE A 133 7.09 -6.06 22.93
CA PHE A 133 7.12 -6.39 21.51
C PHE A 133 7.64 -7.83 21.44
N PRO A 134 6.93 -8.76 20.77
CA PRO A 134 7.40 -10.13 20.64
C PRO A 134 8.80 -10.11 20.05
N ILE A 135 9.74 -10.82 20.69
CA ILE A 135 11.10 -11.01 20.20
C ILE A 135 11.00 -11.91 18.97
N VAL A 136 10.66 -11.30 17.83
CA VAL A 136 10.79 -11.93 16.53
C VAL A 136 12.27 -11.93 16.20
N GLU A 137 12.79 -13.05 15.70
CA GLU A 137 14.14 -13.17 15.18
C GLU A 137 14.44 -11.99 14.23
N SER A 138 15.24 -11.05 14.72
CA SER A 138 15.37 -9.73 14.09
C SER A 138 16.33 -9.83 12.90
N VAL A 139 15.85 -9.44 11.72
CA VAL A 139 16.70 -9.23 10.54
C VAL A 139 17.82 -8.24 10.92
N PRO A 140 19.09 -8.48 10.51
CA PRO A 140 20.18 -7.55 10.74
C PRO A 140 19.78 -6.12 10.29
N PRO A 141 20.08 -5.06 11.07
CA PRO A 141 19.69 -3.68 10.76
C PRO A 141 20.12 -3.21 9.36
N GLN A 142 21.18 -3.81 8.81
CA GLN A 142 21.72 -3.51 7.49
C GLN A 142 20.82 -3.98 6.33
N LEU A 143 19.91 -4.92 6.59
CA LEU A 143 18.96 -5.47 5.62
C LEU A 143 17.55 -4.91 5.82
N THR A 144 17.36 -4.01 6.79
CA THR A 144 16.05 -3.42 7.10
C THR A 144 15.80 -2.18 6.25
N LEU A 145 14.78 -2.23 5.40
CA LEU A 145 14.29 -1.06 4.70
C LEU A 145 13.48 -0.17 5.64
N SER A 146 13.65 1.15 5.56
CA SER A 146 12.81 2.09 6.32
C SER A 146 11.34 1.94 5.95
N GLY A 147 10.45 2.10 6.94
CA GLY A 147 9.01 2.00 6.72
C GLY A 147 8.52 2.97 5.64
N ARG A 148 9.10 4.17 5.58
CA ARG A 148 8.83 5.15 4.53
C ARG A 148 9.15 4.61 3.14
N LYS A 149 10.34 4.05 2.95
CA LYS A 149 10.77 3.53 1.63
C LYS A 149 9.86 2.39 1.16
N LEU A 150 9.45 1.53 2.08
CA LEU A 150 8.54 0.42 1.80
C LEU A 150 7.19 0.92 1.31
N VAL A 151 6.55 1.85 2.03
CA VAL A 151 5.21 2.36 1.68
C VAL A 151 5.22 3.22 0.41
N GLU A 152 6.28 3.99 0.17
CA GLU A 152 6.42 4.79 -1.06
C GLU A 152 6.63 3.92 -2.32
N SER A 153 7.16 2.70 -2.15
CA SER A 153 7.54 1.82 -3.27
C SER A 153 6.57 0.66 -3.49
N LEU A 154 5.86 0.20 -2.47
CA LEU A 154 5.01 -1.00 -2.50
C LEU A 154 3.58 -0.67 -2.09
N SER A 155 2.60 -1.23 -2.80
CA SER A 155 1.19 -1.16 -2.42
C SER A 155 0.83 -2.21 -1.35
N PHE A 156 -0.26 -2.00 -0.62
CA PHE A 156 -0.82 -2.99 0.33
C PHE A 156 -0.93 -4.41 -0.23
N THR A 157 -1.25 -4.57 -1.51
CA THR A 157 -1.33 -5.89 -2.16
C THR A 157 0.02 -6.60 -2.27
N HIS A 158 1.15 -5.90 -2.31
CA HIS A 158 2.46 -6.53 -2.18
C HIS A 158 2.67 -7.02 -0.75
N PHE A 159 2.35 -6.17 0.24
CA PHE A 159 2.46 -6.54 1.64
C PHE A 159 1.63 -7.76 2.01
N VAL A 160 0.42 -7.91 1.44
CA VAL A 160 -0.39 -9.13 1.63
C VAL A 160 0.34 -10.40 1.23
N GLU A 161 1.16 -10.37 0.18
CA GLU A 161 1.96 -11.53 -0.23
C GLU A 161 3.22 -11.69 0.63
N LEU A 162 3.83 -10.57 1.06
CA LEU A 162 5.05 -10.58 1.88
C LEU A 162 4.80 -11.05 3.32
N ILE A 163 3.67 -10.68 3.93
CA ILE A 163 3.33 -11.10 5.31
C ILE A 163 3.06 -12.62 5.41
N GLU A 164 2.76 -13.29 4.31
CA GLU A 164 2.59 -14.76 4.26
C GLU A 164 3.93 -15.50 4.31
N ILE A 165 5.06 -14.82 4.08
CA ILE A 165 6.40 -15.38 4.20
C ILE A 165 6.79 -15.34 5.68
N GLU A 166 6.92 -16.48 6.35
CA GLU A 166 7.25 -16.56 7.78
C GLU A 166 8.71 -16.15 8.08
N ASP A 167 9.66 -16.64 7.27
CA ASP A 167 11.09 -16.35 7.40
C ASP A 167 11.39 -14.84 7.15
N PRO A 168 11.86 -14.10 8.18
CA PRO A 168 12.17 -12.68 8.06
C PRO A 168 13.25 -12.35 7.02
N LEU A 169 14.27 -13.21 6.85
CA LEU A 169 15.34 -12.99 5.88
C LEU A 169 14.83 -13.18 4.44
N LYS A 170 14.03 -14.23 4.22
CA LYS A 170 13.36 -14.46 2.94
C LYS A 170 12.42 -13.29 2.60
N ARG A 171 11.66 -12.79 3.57
CA ARG A 171 10.77 -11.63 3.38
C ARG A 171 11.56 -10.38 2.99
N ALA A 172 12.62 -10.05 3.73
CA ALA A 172 13.49 -8.91 3.43
C ALA A 172 14.13 -9.01 2.04
N PHE A 173 14.53 -10.21 1.61
CA PHE A 173 15.03 -10.43 0.26
C PHE A 173 13.98 -10.06 -0.80
N TYR A 174 12.74 -10.56 -0.68
CA TYR A 174 11.68 -10.23 -1.63
C TYR A 174 11.27 -8.75 -1.59
N GLU A 175 11.34 -8.08 -0.44
CA GLU A 175 11.12 -6.64 -0.34
C GLU A 175 12.14 -5.85 -1.17
N ILE A 176 13.42 -6.16 -0.98
CA ILE A 176 14.53 -5.52 -1.69
C ILE A 176 14.40 -5.77 -3.20
N GLU A 177 14.18 -7.02 -3.60
CA GLU A 177 14.07 -7.38 -5.01
C GLU A 177 12.83 -6.81 -5.68
N CYS A 178 11.71 -6.67 -4.96
CA CYS A 178 10.53 -5.95 -5.47
C CYS A 178 10.86 -4.51 -5.81
N ILE A 179 11.57 -3.81 -4.93
CA ILE A 179 11.93 -2.40 -5.12
C ILE A 179 12.98 -2.25 -6.22
N ARG A 180 14.01 -3.11 -6.23
CA ARG A 180 15.08 -3.07 -7.25
C ARG A 180 14.57 -3.40 -8.65
N GLY A 181 13.71 -4.43 -8.74
CA GLY A 181 13.15 -4.92 -9.99
C GLY A 181 11.87 -4.21 -10.44
N ASN A 182 11.33 -3.33 -9.61
CA ASN A 182 10.04 -2.69 -9.81
C ASN A 182 8.93 -3.73 -10.09
N TRP A 183 8.97 -4.85 -9.37
CA TRP A 183 8.10 -6.00 -9.60
C TRP A 183 6.64 -5.65 -9.33
N SER A 184 5.76 -6.09 -10.23
CA SER A 184 4.33 -6.12 -9.93
C SER A 184 4.01 -7.23 -8.94
N VAL A 185 2.83 -7.18 -8.31
CA VAL A 185 2.31 -8.26 -7.44
C VAL A 185 2.34 -9.61 -8.16
N ARG A 186 2.05 -9.63 -9.47
CA ARG A 186 2.09 -10.86 -10.28
C ARG A 186 3.52 -11.39 -10.42
N ALA A 187 4.48 -10.51 -10.65
CA ALA A 187 5.89 -10.89 -10.72
C ALA A 187 6.37 -11.41 -9.36
N LEU A 188 6.07 -10.71 -8.26
CA LEU A 188 6.35 -11.16 -6.89
C LEU A 188 5.80 -12.56 -6.64
N LYS A 189 4.51 -12.79 -6.90
CA LYS A 189 3.85 -14.11 -6.75
C LYS A 189 4.59 -15.21 -7.50
N ARG A 190 4.95 -14.95 -8.76
CA ARG A 190 5.68 -15.91 -9.58
C ARG A 190 7.08 -16.18 -9.03
N GLN A 191 7.80 -15.16 -8.56
CA GLN A 191 9.14 -15.35 -7.99
C GLN A 191 9.09 -16.07 -6.64
N ILE A 192 8.04 -15.88 -5.84
CA ILE A 192 7.78 -16.68 -4.64
C ILE A 192 7.49 -18.14 -5.03
N ALA A 193 6.56 -18.36 -5.96
CA ALA A 193 6.15 -19.70 -6.39
C ALA A 193 7.29 -20.52 -7.03
N THR A 194 8.25 -19.84 -7.67
CA THR A 194 9.42 -20.47 -8.30
C THR A 194 10.63 -20.55 -7.36
N LEU A 195 10.45 -20.28 -6.06
CA LEU A 195 11.49 -20.38 -5.03
C LEU A 195 12.75 -19.59 -5.40
N TYR A 196 12.53 -18.36 -5.89
CA TYR A 196 13.62 -17.50 -6.37
C TYR A 196 14.67 -17.24 -5.29
N TYR A 197 14.27 -17.06 -4.03
CA TYR A 197 15.18 -16.88 -2.90
C TYR A 197 16.15 -18.06 -2.76
N GLU A 198 15.63 -19.28 -2.68
CA GLU A 198 16.42 -20.50 -2.51
C GLU A 198 17.36 -20.72 -3.71
N ARG A 199 16.84 -20.51 -4.92
CA ARG A 199 17.62 -20.62 -6.16
C ARG A 199 18.73 -19.59 -6.24
N SER A 200 18.48 -18.36 -5.76
CA SER A 200 19.48 -17.30 -5.74
C SER A 200 20.63 -17.58 -4.77
N GLY A 201 20.36 -18.32 -3.69
CA GLY A 201 21.38 -18.80 -2.75
C GLY A 201 22.27 -19.89 -3.36
N LEU A 202 21.71 -20.77 -4.19
CA LEU A 202 22.40 -21.91 -4.81
C LEU A 202 23.04 -21.60 -6.18
N SER A 203 22.67 -20.50 -6.82
CA SER A 203 23.18 -20.14 -8.14
C SER A 203 24.65 -19.71 -8.08
N MET A 204 25.47 -20.31 -8.94
CA MET A 204 26.87 -19.90 -9.15
C MET A 204 26.95 -18.56 -9.88
N ASP A 205 25.97 -18.26 -10.74
CA ASP A 205 25.85 -16.99 -11.48
C ASP A 205 24.66 -16.17 -10.95
N LYS A 206 24.88 -15.39 -9.89
CA LYS A 206 23.82 -14.60 -9.22
C LYS A 206 23.31 -13.45 -10.08
N GLU A 207 24.20 -12.78 -10.82
CA GLU A 207 23.86 -11.60 -11.63
C GLU A 207 22.92 -11.96 -12.78
N LYS A 208 23.24 -12.99 -13.58
CA LYS A 208 22.36 -13.44 -14.68
C LYS A 208 20.99 -13.88 -14.19
N LEU A 209 20.93 -14.52 -13.01
CA LEU A 209 19.68 -14.96 -12.42
C LEU A 209 18.82 -13.77 -11.93
N ALA A 210 19.45 -12.72 -11.42
CA ALA A 210 18.80 -11.44 -11.12
C ALA A 210 18.27 -10.75 -12.38
N ASP A 211 19.07 -10.70 -13.45
CA ASP A 211 18.65 -10.09 -14.72
C ASP A 211 17.40 -10.78 -15.30
N MET A 212 17.34 -12.12 -15.27
CA MET A 212 16.15 -12.87 -15.69
C MET A 212 14.93 -12.59 -14.80
N ALA A 213 15.13 -12.42 -13.50
CA ALA A 213 14.02 -12.10 -12.60
C ALA A 213 13.55 -10.65 -12.77
N HIS A 214 14.43 -9.74 -13.17
CA HIS A 214 14.15 -8.33 -13.44
C HIS A 214 13.76 -8.02 -14.90
N SER A 215 13.80 -8.99 -15.81
CA SER A 215 13.29 -8.83 -17.18
C SER A 215 11.76 -8.84 -17.25
N ASP A 216 11.11 -9.36 -16.21
CA ASP A 216 9.66 -9.38 -16.01
C ASP A 216 9.06 -8.01 -15.59
N ARG A 217 9.74 -6.91 -15.95
CA ARG A 217 9.21 -5.56 -15.73
C ARG A 217 7.88 -5.42 -16.48
N PRO A 218 6.86 -4.81 -15.87
CA PRO A 218 5.60 -4.59 -16.55
C PRO A 218 5.83 -3.79 -17.84
N SER A 219 5.64 -4.45 -18.98
CA SER A 219 5.54 -3.82 -20.30
C SER A 219 4.28 -2.97 -20.33
N TYR A 220 4.45 -1.66 -20.18
CA TYR A 220 3.42 -0.62 -20.26
C TYR A 220 2.28 -0.72 -19.22
N TYR A 221 2.22 0.31 -18.39
CA TYR A 221 1.09 0.60 -17.52
C TYR A 221 -0.05 1.15 -18.40
N TYR A 222 -1.12 0.38 -18.60
CA TYR A 222 -2.40 1.01 -18.96
C TYR A 222 -2.86 1.81 -17.74
N PRO A 223 -3.23 3.10 -17.88
CA PRO A 223 -3.85 3.82 -16.80
C PRO A 223 -5.09 3.04 -16.37
N VAL A 224 -5.13 2.64 -15.10
CA VAL A 224 -6.35 2.20 -14.44
C VAL A 224 -7.43 3.22 -14.81
N HIS A 225 -8.43 2.77 -15.58
CA HIS A 225 -9.67 3.51 -15.71
C HIS A 225 -10.11 3.91 -14.30
N PRO A 226 -10.61 5.16 -14.11
CA PRO A 226 -11.12 5.59 -12.83
C PRO A 226 -11.99 4.47 -12.27
N VAL A 227 -11.65 4.00 -11.08
CA VAL A 227 -12.49 3.07 -10.34
C VAL A 227 -13.87 3.71 -10.32
N HIS A 228 -14.81 3.17 -11.10
CA HIS A 228 -16.16 3.69 -11.16
C HIS A 228 -16.68 3.68 -9.73
N PRO A 229 -16.99 4.85 -9.15
CA PRO A 229 -17.74 4.87 -7.92
C PRO A 229 -19.10 4.27 -8.28
N CYS A 230 -19.44 3.18 -7.60
CA CYS A 230 -20.82 2.84 -7.31
C CYS A 230 -21.68 2.44 -8.53
N GLN A 231 -21.90 1.12 -8.70
CA GLN A 231 -23.25 0.65 -8.98
C GLN A 231 -24.09 0.99 -7.74
N PHE A 232 -24.65 2.21 -7.71
CA PHE A 232 -25.80 2.48 -6.88
C PHE A 232 -26.95 1.62 -7.42
N PRO A 233 -27.65 0.82 -6.59
CA PRO A 233 -28.96 0.32 -6.96
C PRO A 233 -29.83 1.53 -7.25
N CYS A 234 -30.43 1.57 -8.44
CA CYS A 234 -31.39 2.60 -8.83
C CYS A 234 -32.43 2.80 -7.72
N LEU A 235 -32.35 3.92 -7.01
CA LEU A 235 -33.52 4.47 -6.32
C LEU A 235 -34.51 4.84 -7.43
N LYS A 236 -35.52 3.99 -7.64
CA LYS A 236 -36.72 4.41 -8.38
C LYS A 236 -37.46 5.42 -7.50
N ILE A 237 -37.11 6.69 -7.63
CA ILE A 237 -38.02 7.77 -7.26
C ILE A 237 -38.85 8.02 -8.52
N GLY A 238 -40.06 7.48 -8.52
CA GLY A 238 -41.10 8.01 -9.37
C GLY A 238 -41.38 9.44 -8.94
N ASN A 239 -41.34 10.37 -9.88
CA ASN A 239 -42.52 11.16 -10.17
C ASN A 239 -42.32 11.90 -11.50
N GLU A 240 -43.37 11.79 -12.28
CA GLU A 240 -43.81 12.65 -13.37
C GLU A 240 -43.46 14.12 -13.10
N HIS A 241 -43.25 14.89 -14.16
CA HIS A 241 -43.67 16.28 -14.40
C HIS A 241 -42.84 16.78 -15.59
N GLY A 242 -43.48 16.81 -16.76
CA GLY A 242 -42.85 17.26 -17.99
C GLY A 242 -42.63 18.77 -18.00
N TYR A 243 -41.67 19.24 -18.81
CA TYR A 243 -41.79 20.49 -19.54
C TYR A 243 -40.96 20.39 -20.82
N THR A 244 -41.66 20.58 -21.92
CA THR A 244 -41.19 20.86 -23.27
C THR A 244 -40.41 22.18 -23.34
N GLY A 245 -39.40 22.27 -24.21
CA GLY A 245 -39.20 23.50 -24.98
C GLY A 245 -37.80 24.11 -25.07
N TRP A 246 -37.32 24.10 -26.32
CA TRP A 246 -36.72 25.21 -27.08
C TRP A 246 -35.19 25.35 -27.25
N THR A 247 -34.92 25.49 -28.54
CA THR A 247 -33.72 25.73 -29.33
C THR A 247 -33.11 27.12 -29.15
N GLY A 248 -31.82 27.21 -29.47
CA GLY A 248 -31.11 28.40 -29.94
C GLY A 248 -29.88 27.97 -30.70
#